data_AF-A0A059LIJ7-F1
#
_entry.id   AF-A0A059LIJ7-F1
#
_cell.length_a   1.000
_cell.length_b   1.000
_cell.length_c   1.000
_cell.angle_alpha   90.00
_cell.angle_beta   90.00
_cell.angle_gamma   90.00
#
_symmetry.space_group_name_H-M   'P 1'
#
loop_
_entity.id
_entity.type
_entity.pdbx_description
1 polymer ?
#
loop_
_entity_poly.entity_id
_entity_poly.type
_entity_poly.pdbx_seq_one_letter_code
_entity_poly.pdbx_strand_id
1 'polypeptide(L)'
;VNVTVTESGVSALPYAHAGPKGARPVVVAGRALGAVFGKEATSVRSGGAAPALAALRDVLGVDTVSLPATLARDALRWTDERLSLDMFHASREIVVRVLHAYDDDPSIGGGKDEL
;
A
#
# COMPACT_ATOMS: atom_id res chain seq x y z
N VAL A 1 -0.29 -2.59 -16.66
CA VAL A 1 -1.26 -2.10 -15.65
C VAL A 1 -0.60 -1.01 -14.85
N ASN A 2 -1.18 0.18 -14.80
CA ASN A 2 -0.60 1.34 -14.11
C ASN A 2 -1.18 1.43 -12.71
N VAL A 3 -0.47 0.85 -11.73
CA VAL A 3 -0.82 0.96 -10.31
C VAL A 3 0.28 1.74 -9.64
N THR A 4 -0.09 2.81 -8.95
CA THR A 4 0.85 3.53 -8.08
C THR A 4 0.65 3.05 -6.65
N VAL A 5 1.70 2.43 -6.12
CA VAL A 5 1.83 2.14 -4.69
C VAL A 5 2.39 3.39 -4.02
N THR A 6 1.71 3.89 -3.00
CA THR A 6 2.19 5.07 -2.26
C THR A 6 2.32 4.74 -0.78
N GLU A 7 3.52 4.87 -0.24
CA GLU A 7 3.72 4.77 1.20
C GLU A 7 3.11 6.02 1.87
N SER A 8 2.14 5.84 2.76
CA SER A 8 1.64 6.93 3.62
C SER A 8 1.69 6.47 5.06
N GLY A 9 2.68 7.01 5.77
CA GLY A 9 2.92 6.76 7.18
C GLY A 9 2.11 7.70 8.07
N VAL A 10 0.84 7.39 8.32
CA VAL A 10 0.11 7.89 9.49
C VAL A 10 -1.08 6.96 9.77
N SER A 11 -0.77 5.72 10.18
CA SER A 11 -1.77 4.78 10.69
C SER A 11 -1.35 4.32 12.09
N ALA A 12 -2.32 4.26 13.02
CA ALA A 12 -2.12 3.64 14.33
C ALA A 12 -2.04 2.10 14.26
N LEU A 13 -2.36 1.52 13.09
CA LEU A 13 -2.42 0.08 12.85
C LEU A 13 -1.46 -0.31 11.71
N PRO A 14 -0.52 -1.25 11.93
CA PRO A 14 0.45 -1.66 10.91
C PRO A 14 -0.17 -2.43 9.74
N TYR A 15 -1.35 -3.02 9.92
CA TYR A 15 -2.05 -3.83 8.92
C TYR A 15 -3.13 -3.02 8.18
N ALA A 16 -2.93 -1.71 8.02
CA ALA A 16 -3.94 -0.81 7.49
C ALA A 16 -3.61 -0.26 6.10
N HIS A 17 -4.65 -0.03 5.30
CA HIS A 17 -4.55 0.52 3.94
C HIS A 17 -5.67 1.54 3.70
N ALA A 18 -5.45 2.45 2.76
CA ALA A 18 -6.42 3.47 2.36
C ALA A 18 -6.59 3.51 0.84
N GLY A 19 -7.83 3.54 0.35
CA GLY A 19 -8.19 3.59 -1.06
C GLY A 19 -9.68 3.30 -1.28
N PRO A 20 -10.19 3.39 -2.53
CA PRO A 20 -11.59 3.11 -2.83
C PRO A 20 -11.96 1.65 -2.49
N LYS A 21 -13.02 1.44 -1.70
CA LYS A 21 -13.41 0.08 -1.26
C LYS A 21 -13.69 -0.81 -2.47
N GLY A 22 -13.09 -2.00 -2.48
CA GLY A 22 -13.25 -2.97 -3.56
C GLY A 22 -12.40 -2.70 -4.81
N ALA A 23 -11.67 -1.57 -4.87
CA ALA A 23 -10.70 -1.35 -5.93
C ALA A 23 -9.61 -2.41 -5.87
N ARG A 24 -9.14 -2.86 -7.04
CA ARG A 24 -8.12 -3.91 -7.15
C ARG A 24 -6.87 -3.64 -6.30
N PRO A 25 -6.31 -2.42 -6.25
CA PRO A 25 -5.18 -2.12 -5.37
C PRO A 25 -5.44 -2.33 -3.88
N VAL A 26 -6.68 -2.06 -3.42
CA VAL A 26 -7.08 -2.26 -2.03
C VAL A 26 -7.14 -3.76 -1.71
N VAL A 27 -7.70 -4.57 -2.60
CA VAL A 27 -7.79 -6.04 -2.40
C VAL A 27 -6.40 -6.67 -2.40
N VAL A 28 -5.54 -6.30 -3.35
CA VAL A 28 -4.16 -6.81 -3.44
C VAL A 28 -3.34 -6.42 -2.21
N ALA A 29 -3.41 -5.15 -1.81
CA ALA A 29 -2.75 -4.67 -0.59
C ALA A 29 -3.24 -5.41 0.65
N GLY A 30 -4.55 -5.64 0.78
CA GLY A 30 -5.12 -6.36 1.92
C GLY A 30 -4.57 -7.78 2.08
N ARG A 31 -4.41 -8.50 0.96
CA ARG A 31 -3.79 -9.84 0.96
C ARG A 31 -2.32 -9.81 1.35
N ALA A 32 -1.56 -8.86 0.80
CA ALA A 32 -0.14 -8.71 1.11
C ALA A 32 0.07 -8.37 2.59
N LEU A 33 -0.71 -7.42 3.13
CA LEU A 33 -0.69 -7.05 4.55
C LEU A 33 -1.05 -8.23 5.45
N GLY A 34 -2.05 -9.03 5.07
CA GLY A 34 -2.44 -10.22 5.82
C GLY A 34 -1.36 -11.30 5.85
N ALA A 35 -0.63 -11.47 4.75
CA ALA A 35 0.50 -12.39 4.69
C ALA A 35 1.68 -11.94 5.57
N VAL A 36 1.99 -10.64 5.61
CA VAL A 36 3.13 -10.11 6.39
C VAL A 36 2.85 -10.07 7.88
N PHE A 37 1.64 -9.66 8.29
CA PHE A 37 1.31 -9.46 9.70
C PHE A 37 0.52 -10.62 10.34
N GLY A 38 0.12 -11.62 9.56
CA GLY A 38 -0.67 -12.77 10.04
C GLY A 38 -2.07 -12.38 10.56
N LYS A 39 -2.61 -11.24 10.09
CA LYS A 39 -3.88 -10.66 10.55
C LYS A 39 -4.65 -10.08 9.38
N GLU A 40 -5.98 -10.08 9.46
CA GLU A 40 -6.80 -9.44 8.44
C GLU A 40 -6.51 -7.94 8.35
N ALA A 41 -6.23 -7.46 7.14
CA ALA A 41 -5.94 -6.05 6.90
C ALA A 41 -7.20 -5.19 7.10
N THR A 42 -7.04 -4.04 7.76
CA THR A 42 -8.15 -3.12 8.03
C THR A 42 -8.09 -1.93 7.08
N SER A 43 -9.21 -1.54 6.49
CA SER A 43 -9.28 -0.26 5.77
C SER A 43 -9.41 0.89 6.77
N VAL A 44 -8.50 1.85 6.71
CA VAL A 44 -8.53 3.03 7.58
C VAL A 44 -8.53 4.30 6.75
N ARG A 45 -9.02 5.39 7.34
CA ARG A 45 -8.82 6.75 6.85
C ARG A 45 -7.86 7.45 7.79
N SER A 46 -6.93 8.23 7.24
CA SER A 46 -5.98 9.03 8.01
C SER A 46 -6.32 10.53 7.88
N GLY A 47 -5.91 11.31 8.87
CA GLY A 47 -5.96 12.78 8.81
C GLY A 47 -4.82 13.38 7.98
N GLY A 48 -3.82 12.60 7.60
CA GLY A 48 -2.78 13.02 6.67
C GLY A 48 -3.32 13.22 5.26
N ALA A 49 -2.86 14.26 4.57
CA ALA A 49 -3.25 14.55 3.19
C ALA A 49 -2.06 14.35 2.23
N ALA A 50 -2.31 13.63 1.15
CA ALA A 50 -1.38 13.47 0.02
C ALA A 50 -2.08 13.91 -1.28
N PRO A 51 -2.02 15.20 -1.65
CA PRO A 51 -2.78 15.75 -2.78
C PRO A 51 -2.52 15.05 -4.12
N ALA A 52 -1.29 14.53 -4.31
CA ALA A 52 -0.92 13.78 -5.52
C ALA A 52 -1.79 12.54 -5.75
N LEU A 53 -2.35 11.91 -4.71
CA LEU A 53 -3.22 10.74 -4.86
C LEU A 53 -4.53 11.07 -5.60
N ALA A 54 -5.10 12.25 -5.36
CA ALA A 54 -6.27 12.72 -6.07
C ALA A 54 -5.93 13.01 -7.54
N ALA A 55 -4.80 13.69 -7.78
CA ALA A 55 -4.34 14.00 -9.14
C ALA A 55 -4.10 12.74 -9.98
N LEU A 56 -3.55 11.66 -9.40
CA LEU A 56 -3.37 10.39 -10.09
C LEU A 56 -4.71 9.83 -10.59
N ARG A 57 -5.76 9.89 -9.78
CA ARG A 57 -7.10 9.47 -10.19
C ARG A 57 -7.68 10.38 -11.27
N ASP A 58 -7.62 11.69 -11.06
CA ASP A 58 -8.30 12.66 -11.92
C ASP A 58 -7.63 12.78 -13.31
N VAL A 59 -6.30 12.69 -13.36
CA VAL A 59 -5.53 12.87 -14.60
C VAL A 59 -5.31 11.55 -15.33
N LEU A 60 -5.00 10.47 -14.60
CA LEU A 60 -4.60 9.19 -15.19
C LEU A 60 -5.68 8.10 -15.07
N GLY A 61 -6.76 8.35 -14.34
CA GLY A 61 -7.82 7.36 -14.10
C GLY A 61 -7.40 6.20 -13.20
N VAL A 62 -6.20 6.24 -12.59
CA VAL A 62 -5.66 5.10 -11.84
C VAL A 62 -6.20 5.05 -10.42
N ASP A 63 -6.57 3.85 -9.97
CA ASP A 63 -6.84 3.60 -8.55
C ASP A 63 -5.52 3.57 -7.78
N THR A 64 -5.50 4.21 -6.62
CA THR A 64 -4.34 4.23 -5.72
C THR A 64 -4.67 3.53 -4.41
N VAL A 65 -3.66 2.89 -3.84
CA VAL A 65 -3.71 2.38 -2.47
C VAL A 65 -2.51 2.90 -1.72
N SER A 66 -2.76 3.32 -0.48
CA SER A 66 -1.68 3.64 0.42
C SER A 66 -1.33 2.48 1.34
N LEU A 67 -0.03 2.19 1.42
CA LEU A 67 0.53 1.16 2.28
C LEU A 67 1.15 1.78 3.54
N PRO A 68 1.10 1.06 4.67
CA PRO A 68 1.69 1.51 5.92
C PRO A 68 3.20 1.29 5.87
N ALA A 69 3.96 2.36 6.17
CA ALA A 69 5.42 2.29 6.33
C ALA A 69 5.88 2.61 7.76
N THR A 70 5.02 3.23 8.55
CA THR A 70 5.31 3.70 9.90
C THR A 70 4.13 3.47 10.83
N LEU A 71 4.38 3.58 12.13
CA LEU A 71 3.40 3.54 13.20
C LEU A 71 3.21 4.92 13.82
N ALA A 72 2.11 5.14 14.55
CA ALA A 72 1.88 6.39 15.25
C ALA A 72 3.04 6.81 16.20
N ARG A 73 3.76 5.82 16.77
CA ARG A 73 4.91 6.04 17.67
C ARG A 73 6.21 6.47 16.98
N ASP A 74 6.22 6.48 15.66
CA ASP A 74 7.38 6.84 14.83
C ASP A 74 7.51 8.36 14.66
N ALA A 75 6.53 9.11 15.18
CA ALA A 75 6.59 10.55 15.40
C ALA A 75 6.98 11.36 14.13
N LEU A 76 6.39 10.97 12.99
CA LEU A 76 6.66 11.63 11.70
C LEU A 76 6.45 13.15 11.80
N ARG A 77 7.48 13.92 11.42
CA ARG A 77 7.56 15.39 11.54
C ARG A 77 7.68 15.92 12.97
N TRP A 78 8.20 15.11 13.90
CA TRP A 78 8.54 15.52 15.25
C TRP A 78 10.05 15.35 15.52
N THR A 79 10.53 15.83 16.66
CA THR A 79 11.97 15.81 16.99
C THR A 79 12.53 14.41 17.27
N ASP A 80 11.67 13.45 17.63
CA ASP A 80 12.00 12.05 17.89
C ASP A 80 11.58 11.12 16.75
N GLU A 81 11.46 11.66 15.53
CA GLU A 81 11.15 10.89 14.32
C GLU A 81 12.10 9.70 14.16
N ARG A 82 11.53 8.52 13.99
CA ARG A 82 12.27 7.26 13.90
C ARG A 82 11.50 6.23 13.10
N LEU A 83 12.22 5.31 12.47
CA LEU A 83 11.64 4.14 11.84
C LEU A 83 12.17 2.88 12.55
N SER A 84 11.29 2.07 13.11
CA SER A 84 11.70 0.77 13.66
C SER A 84 12.15 -0.18 12.55
N LEU A 85 13.21 -0.95 12.79
CA LEU A 85 13.72 -1.94 11.81
C LEU A 85 12.66 -2.98 11.43
N ASP A 86 11.81 -3.39 12.38
CA ASP A 86 10.70 -4.31 12.13
C ASP A 86 9.75 -3.75 11.07
N MET A 87 9.38 -2.46 11.18
CA MET A 87 8.53 -1.80 10.20
C MET A 87 9.26 -1.60 8.87
N PHE A 88 10.56 -1.32 8.87
CA PHE A 88 11.35 -1.24 7.64
C PHE A 88 11.32 -2.57 6.86
N HIS A 89 11.59 -3.69 7.54
CA HIS A 89 11.56 -5.01 6.93
C HIS A 89 10.15 -5.41 6.47
N ALA A 90 9.13 -5.16 7.29
CA ALA A 90 7.74 -5.42 6.93
C ALA A 90 7.31 -4.61 5.70
N SER A 91 7.64 -3.31 5.65
CA SER A 91 7.28 -2.43 4.53
C SER A 91 7.89 -2.90 3.21
N ARG A 92 9.18 -3.26 3.23
CA ARG A 92 9.86 -3.87 2.06
C ARG A 92 9.15 -5.13 1.60
N GLU A 93 8.79 -6.02 2.53
CA GLU A 93 8.12 -7.28 2.20
C GLU A 93 6.72 -7.05 1.62
N ILE A 94 5.95 -6.10 2.17
CA ILE A 94 4.62 -5.74 1.66
C ILE A 94 4.72 -5.27 0.21
N VAL A 95 5.66 -4.38 -0.11
CA VAL A 95 5.84 -3.87 -1.48
C VAL A 95 6.15 -5.01 -2.45
N VAL A 96 7.09 -5.88 -2.11
CA VAL A 96 7.45 -7.05 -2.95
C VAL A 96 6.24 -7.95 -3.17
N ARG A 97 5.47 -8.26 -2.12
CA ARG A 97 4.27 -9.11 -2.22
C ARG A 97 3.16 -8.47 -3.02
N VAL A 98 2.96 -7.16 -2.93
CA VAL A 98 1.99 -6.42 -3.75
C VAL A 98 2.35 -6.53 -5.22
N LEU A 99 3.63 -6.31 -5.57
CA LEU A 99 4.09 -6.41 -6.96
C LEU A 99 3.93 -7.83 -7.50
N HIS A 100 4.34 -8.86 -6.75
CA HIS A 100 4.10 -10.25 -7.15
C HIS A 100 2.62 -10.58 -7.33
N ALA A 101 1.76 -10.13 -6.43
CA ALA A 101 0.32 -10.36 -6.53
C ALA A 101 -0.30 -9.66 -7.75
N TYR A 102 0.33 -8.61 -8.29
CA TYR A 102 -0.07 -8.03 -9.57
C TYR A 102 0.38 -8.88 -10.76
N ASP A 103 1.59 -9.42 -10.73
CA ASP A 103 2.13 -10.26 -11.80
C ASP A 103 1.42 -11.62 -11.91
N ASP A 104 0.97 -12.18 -10.78
CA ASP A 104 0.27 -13.47 -10.72
C ASP A 104 -1.23 -13.36 -11.06
N ASP A 105 -1.75 -12.15 -11.24
CA ASP A 105 -3.16 -11.92 -11.58
C ASP A 105 -3.36 -12.01 -13.11
N PRO A 106 -4.11 -13.02 -13.61
CA PRO A 106 -4.29 -13.26 -15.04
C PRO A 106 -5.04 -12.14 -15.77
N SER A 107 -5.58 -11.14 -15.07
CA SER A 107 -6.16 -9.94 -15.70
C SER A 107 -5.10 -9.00 -16.31
N ILE A 108 -3.80 -9.33 -16.23
CA ILE A 108 -2.66 -8.63 -16.87
C ILE A 108 -2.09 -9.49 -18.01
N GLY A 109 -2.94 -10.06 -18.86
CA GLY A 109 -2.52 -10.72 -20.09
C GLY A 109 -1.99 -9.72 -21.13
N GLY A 110 -0.74 -9.26 -20.96
CA GLY A 110 0.19 -9.13 -22.08
C GLY A 110 0.96 -10.45 -22.14
N GLY A 111 0.84 -11.17 -23.25
CA GLY A 111 1.21 -12.59 -23.36
C GLY A 111 2.60 -12.93 -22.84
N LYS A 112 2.69 -13.99 -22.04
CA LYS A 112 3.93 -14.75 -21.85
C LYS A 112 4.26 -15.65 -23.06
N ASP A 113 3.51 -15.51 -24.16
CA ASP A 113 3.62 -16.30 -25.40
C ASP A 113 4.24 -15.53 -26.58
N GLU A 114 4.87 -14.37 -26.35
CA GLU A 114 5.61 -13.63 -27.39
C GLU A 114 7.07 -13.43 -26.96
N LEU A 115 7.85 -14.52 -27.01
CA LEU A 115 9.31 -14.52 -27.12
C LEU A 115 9.73 -15.44 -28.28
#